data_AF-A0A7X1YDN1-F1
#
_entry.id   AF-A0A7X1YDN1-F1
#
_cell.length_a   1.000
_cell.length_b   1.000
_cell.length_c   1.000
_cell.angle_alpha   90.00
_cell.angle_beta   90.00
_cell.angle_gamma   90.00
#
_symmetry.space_group_name_H-M   'P 1'
#
loop_
_entity.id
_entity.type
_entity.pdbx_description
1 polymer ?
#
loop_
_entity_poly.entity_id
_entity_poly.type
_entity_poly.pdbx_seq_one_letter_code
_entity_poly.pdbx_strand_id
1 'polypeptide(L)'
;MNTLFQLAFSARADWALGVLLSRETDGKEPAEMKFQEARDRAWAYGWGASSEPSPFFSDVPDLMKAFHDGAQTLALDCNRCSLESTI
;
A
#
# COMPACT_ATOMS: atom_id res chain seq x y z
N MET A 1 16.44 -8.62 -9.27
CA MET A 1 15.00 -8.30 -9.34
C MET A 1 14.73 -7.29 -8.24
N ASN A 2 14.20 -6.10 -8.56
CA ASN A 2 14.04 -5.01 -7.58
C ASN A 2 12.74 -5.21 -6.79
N THR A 3 12.84 -5.68 -5.55
CA THR A 3 11.69 -5.98 -4.67
C THR A 3 10.76 -4.78 -4.47
N LEU A 4 11.30 -3.55 -4.50
CA LEU A 4 10.51 -2.31 -4.40
C LEU A 4 9.58 -2.17 -5.60
N PHE A 5 10.13 -2.37 -6.80
CA PHE A 5 9.36 -2.33 -8.03
C PHE A 5 8.24 -3.38 -8.02
N GLN A 6 8.50 -4.58 -7.50
CA GLN A 6 7.52 -5.66 -7.46
C GLN A 6 6.35 -5.38 -6.51
N LEU A 7 6.60 -4.83 -5.33
CA LEU A 7 5.55 -4.49 -4.38
C LEU A 7 4.62 -3.41 -4.94
N ALA A 8 5.19 -2.32 -5.46
CA ALA A 8 4.40 -1.23 -6.01
C ALA A 8 3.61 -1.65 -7.26
N PHE A 9 4.24 -2.43 -8.15
CA PHE A 9 3.56 -2.96 -9.33
C PHE A 9 2.44 -3.94 -8.94
N SER A 10 2.66 -4.80 -7.93
CA SER A 10 1.63 -5.74 -7.47
C SER A 10 0.43 -5.04 -6.84
N ALA A 11 0.66 -3.98 -6.04
CA ALA A 11 -0.42 -3.16 -5.51
C ALA A 11 -1.28 -2.57 -6.65
N ARG A 12 -0.64 -2.05 -7.71
CA ARG A 12 -1.37 -1.50 -8.86
C ARG A 12 -2.12 -2.56 -9.66
N ALA A 13 -1.53 -3.75 -9.82
CA ALA A 13 -2.14 -4.87 -10.52
C ALA A 13 -3.40 -5.37 -9.79
N ASP A 14 -3.34 -5.55 -8.48
CA ASP A 14 -4.53 -5.96 -7.71
C ASP A 14 -5.60 -4.86 -7.67
N TRP A 15 -5.21 -3.58 -7.62
CA TRP A 15 -6.19 -2.50 -7.77
C TRP A 15 -6.92 -2.55 -9.11
N ALA A 16 -6.18 -2.74 -10.20
CA ALA A 16 -6.77 -2.87 -11.54
C ALA A 16 -7.71 -4.09 -11.63
N LEU A 17 -7.34 -5.21 -11.01
CA LEU A 17 -8.18 -6.40 -10.92
C LEU A 17 -9.45 -6.15 -10.11
N GLY A 18 -9.36 -5.45 -8.97
CA GLY A 18 -10.53 -5.03 -8.19
C GLY A 18 -11.50 -4.17 -9.02
N VAL A 19 -10.98 -3.23 -9.82
CA VAL A 19 -11.80 -2.43 -10.73
C VAL A 19 -12.52 -3.30 -11.76
N LEU A 20 -11.86 -4.30 -12.33
CA LEU A 20 -12.47 -5.21 -13.30
C LEU A 20 -13.57 -6.05 -12.66
N LEU A 21 -13.28 -6.69 -11.52
CA LEU A 21 -14.23 -7.52 -10.79
C LEU A 21 -15.44 -6.73 -10.30
N SER A 22 -15.27 -5.46 -9.91
CA SER A 22 -16.38 -4.63 -9.42
C SER A 22 -17.49 -4.39 -10.46
N ARG A 23 -17.19 -4.66 -11.74
CA ARG A 23 -18.12 -4.52 -12.88
C ARG A 23 -18.88 -5.81 -13.18
N GLU A 24 -18.49 -6.93 -12.57
CA GLU A 24 -19.14 -8.22 -12.73
C GLU A 24 -20.31 -8.36 -11.75
N THR A 25 -21.36 -9.08 -12.17
CA THR A 25 -22.62 -9.22 -11.42
C THR A 25 -22.42 -9.78 -10.01
N ASP A 26 -21.50 -10.73 -9.85
CA ASP A 26 -21.15 -11.36 -8.56
C ASP A 26 -19.76 -10.94 -8.06
N GLY A 27 -19.15 -9.92 -8.69
CA GLY A 27 -17.75 -9.58 -8.47
C GLY A 27 -17.49 -8.63 -7.31
N LYS A 28 -18.51 -8.21 -6.56
CA LYS A 28 -18.38 -7.19 -5.49
C LYS A 28 -17.47 -7.63 -4.35
N GLU A 29 -17.68 -8.82 -3.79
CA GLU A 29 -16.82 -9.36 -2.72
C GLU A 29 -15.37 -9.61 -3.19
N PRO A 30 -15.13 -10.31 -4.31
CA PRO A 30 -13.76 -10.52 -4.77
C PRO A 30 -13.08 -9.21 -5.19
N ALA A 31 -13.83 -8.20 -5.66
CA ALA A 31 -13.28 -6.87 -5.91
C ALA A 31 -12.79 -6.18 -4.63
N GLU A 32 -13.58 -6.20 -3.56
CA GLU A 32 -13.17 -5.58 -2.29
C GLU A 32 -11.94 -6.27 -1.69
N MET A 33 -11.88 -7.61 -1.79
CA MET A 33 -10.69 -8.35 -1.40
C MET A 33 -9.44 -7.84 -2.16
N LYS A 34 -9.56 -7.61 -3.47
CA LYS A 34 -8.47 -7.08 -4.29
C LYS A 34 -8.12 -5.63 -3.99
N PHE A 35 -9.10 -4.78 -3.69
CA PHE A 35 -8.81 -3.43 -3.22
C PHE A 35 -8.07 -3.44 -1.88
N GLN A 36 -8.45 -4.31 -0.95
CA GLN A 36 -7.76 -4.42 0.34
C GLN A 36 -6.32 -4.94 0.17
N GLU A 37 -6.12 -6.02 -0.60
CA GLU A 37 -4.79 -6.54 -0.91
C GLU A 37 -3.87 -5.48 -1.57
N ALA A 38 -4.45 -4.61 -2.42
CA ALA A 38 -3.73 -3.52 -3.05
C ALA A 38 -3.31 -2.44 -2.02
N ARG A 39 -4.22 -2.04 -1.13
CA ARG A 39 -3.94 -1.09 -0.04
C ARG A 39 -2.88 -1.63 0.92
N ASP A 40 -2.97 -2.89 1.33
CA ASP A 40 -2.02 -3.52 2.24
C ASP A 40 -0.59 -3.53 1.66
N ARG A 41 -0.46 -3.78 0.35
CA ARG A 41 0.84 -3.72 -0.32
C ARG A 41 1.37 -2.30 -0.46
N ALA A 42 0.51 -1.32 -0.77
CA ALA A 42 0.92 0.08 -0.81
C ALA A 42 1.34 0.58 0.58
N TRP A 43 0.64 0.15 1.64
CA TRP A 43 1.01 0.42 3.02
C TRP A 43 2.36 -0.20 3.38
N ALA A 44 2.56 -1.49 3.09
CA ALA A 44 3.83 -2.17 3.35
C ALA A 44 5.00 -1.54 2.56
N TYR A 45 4.72 -1.04 1.37
CA TYR A 45 5.70 -0.29 0.58
C TYR A 45 6.17 0.97 1.31
N GLY A 46 5.24 1.77 1.85
CA GLY A 46 5.57 2.97 2.63
C GLY A 46 6.14 2.70 4.02
N TRP A 47 5.74 1.60 4.65
CA TRP A 47 6.19 1.24 6.01
C TRP A 47 7.63 0.74 6.06
N GLY A 48 8.20 0.20 4.97
CA GLY A 48 9.57 -0.33 5.06
C GLY A 48 10.27 -0.63 3.76
N ALA A 49 9.60 -0.56 2.61
CA ALA A 49 10.24 -0.80 1.32
C ALA A 49 10.87 0.49 0.78
N SER A 50 10.15 1.61 0.83
CA SER A 50 10.59 2.89 0.26
C SER A 50 10.09 4.07 1.08
N SER A 51 10.96 5.08 1.23
CA SER A 51 10.59 6.39 1.78
C SER A 51 9.89 7.30 0.76
N GLU A 52 9.99 6.97 -0.54
CA GLU A 52 9.39 7.74 -1.62
C GLU A 52 8.20 7.00 -2.25
N PRO A 53 7.13 7.71 -2.66
CA PRO A 53 5.97 7.09 -3.29
C PRO A 53 6.32 6.53 -4.66
N SER A 54 5.67 5.41 -5.03
CA SER A 54 5.81 4.86 -6.37
C SER A 54 4.99 5.64 -7.40
N PRO A 55 5.51 5.86 -8.63
CA PRO A 55 4.71 6.39 -9.74
C PRO A 55 3.43 5.59 -10.01
N PHE A 56 3.42 4.29 -9.70
CA PHE A 56 2.25 3.42 -9.86
C PHE A 56 1.08 3.78 -8.95
N PHE A 57 1.27 4.61 -7.93
CA PHE A 57 0.20 5.04 -7.02
C PHE A 57 -0.39 6.40 -7.42
N SER A 58 0.29 7.14 -8.31
CA SER A 58 -0.01 8.56 -8.57
C SER A 58 -1.43 8.83 -9.07
N ASP A 59 -2.01 7.89 -9.81
CA ASP A 59 -3.35 7.96 -10.36
C ASP A 59 -4.42 7.24 -9.51
N VAL A 60 -4.02 6.67 -8.37
CA VAL A 60 -4.92 5.92 -7.48
C VAL A 60 -4.83 6.51 -6.06
N PRO A 61 -5.72 7.46 -5.70
CA PRO A 61 -5.68 8.16 -4.41
C PRO A 61 -5.66 7.22 -3.20
N ASP A 62 -6.38 6.10 -3.26
CA ASP A 62 -6.42 5.10 -2.18
C ASP A 62 -5.06 4.44 -1.94
N LEU A 63 -4.30 4.15 -3.00
CA LEU A 63 -2.95 3.58 -2.86
C LEU A 63 -1.96 4.62 -2.35
N MET A 64 -2.09 5.86 -2.82
CA MET A 64 -1.26 6.96 -2.30
C MET A 64 -1.51 7.21 -0.82
N LYS A 65 -2.78 7.19 -0.40
CA LYS A 65 -3.15 7.29 1.02
C LYS A 65 -2.56 6.13 1.83
N ALA A 66 -2.74 4.89 1.37
CA ALA A 66 -2.20 3.72 2.07
C ALA A 66 -0.67 3.77 2.21
N PHE A 67 0.04 4.22 1.17
CA PHE A 67 1.48 4.48 1.24
C PHE A 67 1.84 5.47 2.35
N HIS A 68 1.17 6.62 2.39
CA HIS A 68 1.43 7.65 3.40
C HIS A 68 1.11 7.15 4.82
N ASP A 69 0.01 6.41 4.99
CA ASP A 69 -0.35 5.80 6.27
C ASP A 69 0.78 4.85 6.75
N GLY A 70 1.34 4.03 5.85
CA GLY A 70 2.47 3.15 6.17
C GLY A 70 3.74 3.89 6.57
N ALA A 71 4.11 4.91 5.81
CA ALA A 71 5.26 5.77 6.12
C ALA A 71 5.10 6.49 7.46
N GLN A 72 3.88 6.96 7.77
CA GLN A 72 3.57 7.59 9.05
C GLN A 72 3.66 6.61 10.21
N THR A 73 3.17 5.37 10.05
CA THR A 73 3.28 4.33 11.08
C THR A 73 4.76 4.04 11.40
N LEU A 74 5.62 3.87 10.39
CA LEU A 74 7.05 3.66 10.63
C LEU A 74 7.67 4.83 11.40
N ALA A 75 7.35 6.06 11.02
CA ALA A 75 7.87 7.25 11.70
C ALA A 75 7.46 7.30 13.18
N LEU A 76 6.21 6.93 13.49
CA LEU A 76 5.72 6.83 14.88
C LEU A 76 6.44 5.74 15.66
N ASP A 77 6.65 4.56 15.06
CA ASP A 77 7.36 3.45 15.70
C ASP A 77 8.82 3.82 16.00
N CYS A 78 9.52 4.45 15.04
CA CYS A 78 10.90 4.92 15.26
C CYS A 78 11.00 5.96 16.38
N ASN A 79 10.06 6.92 16.43
CA ASN A 79 10.02 7.92 17.50
C ASN A 79 9.80 7.28 18.87
N ARG A 80 8.91 6.29 18.95
CA ARG A 80 8.67 5.54 20.19
C ARG A 80 9.91 4.80 20.67
N CYS A 81 10.61 4.09 19.79
CA CYS A 81 11.84 3.38 20.13
C CYS A 81 12.94 4.34 20.62
N SER A 82 13.03 5.54 20.04
CA SER A 82 14.00 6.56 20.48
C SER A 82 13.72 7.05 21.90
N LEU A 83 12.44 7.22 22.27
CA LEU A 83 12.05 7.64 23.61
C LEU A 83 12.32 6.56 24.66
N GLU A 84 12.01 5.30 24.36
CA GLU A 84 12.27 4.16 25.24
C GLU A 84 13.78 3.90 25.46
N SER A 85 14.64 4.30 24.50
CA SER A 85 16.10 4.15 24.61
C SER A 85 16.81 5.24 25.43
N THR A 86 16.08 6.31 25.80
CA THR A 86 16.65 7.48 26.52
C THR A 86 16.27 7.49 28.01
N ILE A 87 15.48 6.52 28.47
CA ILE A 87 15.06 6.30 29.86
C ILE A 87 15.94 5.21 30.49
#